data_AF-A0A3D4IDD8-F1
#
_entry.id   AF-A0A3D4IDD8-F1
#
_cell.length_a   1.000
_cell.length_b   1.000
_cell.length_c   1.000
_cell.angle_alpha   90.00
_cell.angle_beta   90.00
_cell.angle_gamma   90.00
#
_symmetry.space_group_name_H-M   'P 1'
#
loop_
_entity.id
_entity.type
_entity.pdbx_description
1 polymer ?
#
loop_
_entity_poly.entity_id
_entity_poly.type
_entity_poly.pdbx_seq_one_letter_code
_entity_poly.pdbx_strand_id
1 'polypeptide(L)'
;MNRSYFLWLLFWLCGPFFSSAQTIADLERQAATVKRPIISLNGQMGGSAEFFSSNRPTSRSPFIGQAFVNTAISVGGFQTGLNLLYSTDHQNFRQSLNRIGVEGGWHWMQVGIGDTYPQFSELSLGGVTLRGAYALLQPRGFRLGFATGTTQQAVEGQQGSGVSADGLLQEGQFRRDLLAATLGLQDKVFKLYLVGLSAKDDTLSIRHFGAAKPMSNLSMTGVLALNTKFFMLEGEATGSALNSDLFAAKINTDEVLNATENPIPEVLDPAVR
;
A
#
# COMPACT_ATOMS: atom_id res chain seq x y z
N MET A 1 -49.58 -43.77 -13.33
CA MET A 1 -49.20 -42.66 -12.42
C MET A 1 -48.63 -41.54 -13.26
N ASN A 2 -49.34 -40.40 -13.30
CA ASN A 2 -49.34 -39.47 -14.44
C ASN A 2 -48.24 -38.40 -14.35
N ARG A 3 -47.47 -38.25 -15.44
CA ARG A 3 -46.42 -37.23 -15.67
C ARG A 3 -46.94 -35.78 -15.72
N SER A 4 -48.25 -35.56 -15.69
CA SER A 4 -48.87 -34.25 -15.93
C SER A 4 -48.95 -33.33 -14.72
N TYR A 5 -48.68 -33.83 -13.49
CA TYR A 5 -48.76 -33.01 -12.27
C TYR A 5 -47.45 -32.28 -11.93
N PHE A 6 -46.32 -32.70 -12.51
CA PHE A 6 -45.02 -32.09 -12.22
C PHE A 6 -44.81 -30.74 -12.93
N LEU A 7 -45.44 -30.53 -14.09
CA LEU A 7 -45.36 -29.28 -14.86
C LEU A 7 -46.25 -28.15 -14.29
N TRP A 8 -47.32 -28.49 -13.58
CA TRP A 8 -48.21 -27.50 -12.95
C TRP A 8 -47.65 -26.94 -11.63
N LEU A 9 -46.85 -27.72 -10.91
CA LEU A 9 -46.17 -27.27 -9.68
C LEU A 9 -45.03 -26.27 -9.96
N LEU A 10 -44.40 -26.35 -11.13
CA LEU A 10 -43.32 -25.43 -11.52
C LEU A 10 -43.85 -24.06 -11.99
N PHE A 11 -45.10 -23.98 -12.45
CA PHE A 11 -45.71 -22.74 -12.90
C PHE A 11 -46.26 -21.87 -11.74
N TRP A 12 -46.58 -22.49 -10.60
CA TRP A 12 -47.06 -21.78 -9.40
C TRP A 12 -45.95 -21.18 -8.54
N LEU A 13 -44.70 -21.60 -8.75
CA LEU A 13 -43.52 -21.07 -8.03
C LEU A 13 -42.91 -19.82 -8.69
N CYS A 14 -43.41 -19.41 -9.86
CA CYS A 14 -42.81 -18.34 -10.69
C CYS A 14 -43.70 -17.09 -10.91
N GLY A 15 -44.79 -16.90 -10.18
CA GLY A 15 -45.51 -15.61 -10.20
C GLY A 15 -46.23 -15.34 -8.88
N PRO A 16 -46.04 -14.17 -8.20
CA PRO A 16 -45.62 -12.87 -8.75
C PRO A 16 -44.47 -12.20 -7.95
N PHE A 17 -43.28 -12.07 -8.55
CA PHE A 17 -42.25 -11.09 -8.13
C PHE A 17 -42.26 -9.88 -9.09
N PHE A 18 -43.44 -9.31 -9.31
CA PHE A 18 -43.64 -8.11 -10.15
C PHE A 18 -44.28 -7.01 -9.30
N SER A 19 -43.57 -6.46 -8.31
CA SER A 19 -44.03 -5.23 -7.63
C SER A 19 -42.93 -4.44 -6.90
N SER A 20 -41.71 -4.37 -7.46
CA SER A 20 -40.62 -3.57 -6.85
C SER A 20 -39.81 -2.74 -7.86
N ALA A 21 -40.21 -2.71 -9.13
CA ALA A 21 -39.47 -2.01 -10.17
C ALA A 21 -39.66 -0.47 -10.17
N GLN A 22 -40.61 0.07 -9.38
CA GLN A 22 -40.89 1.51 -9.38
C GLN A 22 -39.95 2.32 -8.47
N THR A 23 -39.38 1.71 -7.43
CA THR A 23 -38.60 2.45 -6.43
C THR A 23 -37.21 2.86 -6.91
N ILE A 24 -36.56 2.07 -7.78
CA ILE A 24 -35.18 2.34 -8.25
C ILE A 24 -35.16 3.44 -9.32
N ALA A 25 -36.11 3.42 -10.26
CA ALA A 25 -36.20 4.44 -11.31
C ALA A 25 -36.55 5.83 -10.76
N ASP A 26 -37.36 5.88 -9.70
CA ASP A 26 -37.69 7.14 -9.03
C ASP A 26 -36.53 7.68 -8.18
N LEU A 27 -35.68 6.81 -7.60
CA LEU A 27 -34.43 7.20 -6.95
C LEU A 27 -33.41 7.78 -7.96
N GLU A 28 -33.30 7.20 -9.15
CA GLU A 28 -32.45 7.74 -10.23
C GLU A 28 -32.95 9.09 -10.76
N ARG A 29 -34.27 9.26 -10.91
CA ARG A 29 -34.88 10.55 -11.31
C ARG A 29 -34.72 11.63 -10.24
N GLN A 30 -34.80 11.27 -8.96
CA GLN A 30 -34.55 12.18 -7.85
C GLN A 30 -33.06 12.56 -7.76
N ALA A 31 -32.14 11.62 -7.98
CA ALA A 31 -30.70 11.89 -8.07
C ALA A 31 -30.31 12.75 -9.29
N ALA A 32 -31.06 12.65 -10.39
CA ALA A 32 -30.84 13.45 -11.61
C ALA A 32 -31.25 14.93 -11.45
N THR A 33 -32.09 15.26 -10.46
CA THR A 33 -32.63 16.63 -10.27
C THR A 33 -31.85 17.44 -9.22
N VAL A 34 -30.99 16.80 -8.43
CA VAL A 34 -30.09 17.50 -7.49
C VAL A 34 -28.95 18.12 -8.29
N LYS A 35 -29.09 19.41 -8.62
CA LYS A 35 -28.02 20.25 -9.16
C LYS A 35 -26.83 20.15 -8.22
N ARG A 36 -25.80 19.38 -8.59
CA ARG A 36 -24.60 19.18 -7.78
C ARG A 36 -24.03 20.56 -7.44
N PRO A 37 -23.81 20.88 -6.16
CA PRO A 37 -23.26 22.18 -5.80
C PRO A 37 -21.91 22.34 -6.51
N ILE A 38 -21.66 23.52 -7.08
CA ILE A 38 -20.42 23.83 -7.80
C ILE A 38 -19.21 23.71 -6.87
N ILE A 39 -19.43 23.87 -5.55
CA ILE A 39 -18.47 23.71 -4.48
C ILE A 39 -19.07 22.80 -3.41
N SER A 40 -18.38 21.73 -3.04
CA SER A 40 -18.67 20.97 -1.82
C SER A 40 -17.44 20.88 -0.93
N LEU A 41 -17.65 20.99 0.36
CA LEU A 41 -16.62 20.81 1.39
C LEU A 41 -17.16 19.76 2.36
N ASN A 42 -16.43 18.65 2.47
CA ASN A 42 -16.66 17.62 3.47
C ASN A 42 -15.41 17.52 4.32
N GLY A 43 -15.55 17.19 5.60
CA GLY A 43 -14.40 16.96 6.43
C GLY A 43 -14.76 16.66 7.86
N GLN A 44 -13.76 16.18 8.59
CA GLN A 44 -13.83 15.91 10.01
C GLN A 44 -12.55 16.43 10.66
N MET A 45 -12.71 16.96 11.85
CA MET A 45 -11.59 17.28 12.74
C MET A 45 -11.92 16.75 14.12
N GLY A 46 -10.89 16.35 14.85
CA GLY A 46 -11.05 15.86 16.20
C GLY A 46 -9.72 15.74 16.88
N GLY A 47 -9.77 15.41 18.16
CA GLY A 47 -8.59 15.14 18.94
C GLY A 47 -8.94 14.41 20.21
N SER A 48 -7.93 13.83 20.83
CA SER A 48 -8.04 13.25 22.17
C SER A 48 -6.79 13.57 22.98
N ALA A 49 -6.97 13.56 24.29
CA ALA A 49 -5.91 13.75 25.24
C ALA A 49 -6.02 12.67 26.31
N GLU A 50 -4.90 12.03 26.62
CA GLU A 50 -4.79 11.00 27.62
C GLU A 50 -3.77 11.41 28.67
N PHE A 51 -4.16 11.28 29.93
CA PHE A 51 -3.30 11.49 31.08
C PHE A 51 -3.05 10.14 31.73
N PHE A 52 -1.78 9.82 31.98
CA PHE A 52 -1.40 8.57 32.60
C PHE A 52 -0.57 8.83 33.85
N SER A 53 -0.98 8.22 34.95
CA SER A 53 -0.26 8.25 36.23
C SER A 53 -0.19 6.83 36.79
N SER A 54 1.01 6.41 37.20
CA SER A 54 1.25 5.09 37.76
C SER A 54 2.34 5.18 38.82
N ASN A 55 2.19 4.40 39.89
CA ASN A 55 3.22 4.23 40.92
C ASN A 55 4.29 3.18 40.55
N ARG A 56 4.24 2.64 39.31
CA ARG A 56 5.23 1.71 38.76
C ARG A 56 6.07 2.41 37.68
N PRO A 57 7.37 2.06 37.54
CA PRO A 57 8.18 2.53 36.42
C PRO A 57 7.49 2.22 35.10
N THR A 58 7.29 3.23 34.26
CA THR A 58 6.61 3.11 32.96
C THR A 58 7.39 3.88 31.92
N SER A 59 7.50 3.32 30.72
CA SER A 59 8.11 3.98 29.56
C SER A 59 7.10 4.81 28.75
N ARG A 60 5.86 4.95 29.24
CA ARG A 60 4.79 5.73 28.59
C ARG A 60 4.88 7.20 29.02
N SER A 61 4.72 8.12 28.06
CA SER A 61 4.61 9.54 28.37
C SER A 61 3.41 9.78 29.30
N PRO A 62 3.56 10.60 30.36
CA PRO A 62 2.48 10.92 31.29
C PRO A 62 1.34 11.72 30.64
N PHE A 63 1.59 12.30 29.47
CA PHE A 63 0.59 13.00 28.66
C PHE A 63 0.75 12.63 27.18
N ILE A 64 -0.36 12.27 26.54
CA ILE A 64 -0.44 12.01 25.11
C ILE A 64 -1.62 12.80 24.53
N GLY A 65 -1.32 13.71 23.61
CA GLY A 65 -2.32 14.42 22.83
C GLY A 65 -2.26 13.99 21.37
N GLN A 66 -3.42 13.81 20.76
CA GLN A 66 -3.55 13.57 19.32
C GLN A 66 -4.62 14.47 18.73
N ALA A 67 -4.38 14.99 17.53
CA ALA A 67 -5.30 15.81 16.77
C ALA A 67 -5.27 15.36 15.31
N PHE A 68 -6.43 15.34 14.66
CA PHE A 68 -6.55 15.01 13.25
C PHE A 68 -7.45 16.00 12.52
N VAL A 69 -7.14 16.21 11.25
CA VAL A 69 -7.94 16.96 10.30
C VAL A 69 -7.97 16.18 9.00
N ASN A 70 -9.16 15.89 8.50
CA ASN A 70 -9.38 15.31 7.19
C ASN A 70 -10.40 16.15 6.44
N THR A 71 -10.02 16.72 5.32
CA THR A 71 -10.92 17.56 4.50
C THR A 71 -10.89 17.10 3.06
N ALA A 72 -12.02 17.27 2.38
CA ALA A 72 -12.23 16.99 0.98
C ALA A 72 -13.06 18.13 0.38
N ILE A 73 -12.44 18.87 -0.52
CA ILE A 73 -13.02 20.00 -1.24
C ILE A 73 -13.22 19.57 -2.69
N SER A 74 -14.42 19.76 -3.24
CA SER A 74 -14.70 19.57 -4.66
C SER A 74 -15.17 20.88 -5.26
N VAL A 75 -14.49 21.37 -6.29
CA VAL A 75 -14.83 22.62 -7.00
C VAL A 75 -14.88 22.33 -8.50
N GLY A 76 -16.07 22.37 -9.09
CA GLY A 76 -16.23 22.34 -10.55
C GLY A 76 -15.59 21.15 -11.28
N GLY A 77 -15.41 20.01 -10.59
CA GLY A 77 -14.75 18.82 -11.15
C GLY A 77 -13.31 18.60 -10.69
N PHE A 78 -12.69 19.56 -9.99
CA PHE A 78 -11.46 19.37 -9.23
C PHE A 78 -11.80 18.84 -7.84
N GLN A 79 -11.15 17.77 -7.40
CA GLN A 79 -11.22 17.28 -6.02
C GLN A 79 -9.87 17.52 -5.36
N THR A 80 -9.84 18.04 -4.15
CA THR A 80 -8.62 18.13 -3.35
C THR A 80 -8.92 17.75 -1.92
N GLY A 81 -7.96 17.12 -1.25
CA GLY A 81 -8.10 16.76 0.15
C GLY A 81 -6.83 16.99 0.93
N LEU A 82 -7.00 17.30 2.22
CA LEU A 82 -5.93 17.41 3.19
C LEU A 82 -6.14 16.36 4.28
N ASN A 83 -5.06 15.65 4.60
CA ASN A 83 -4.99 14.71 5.71
C ASN A 83 -3.86 15.14 6.64
N LEU A 84 -4.20 15.46 7.88
CA LEU A 84 -3.26 15.80 8.94
C LEU A 84 -3.55 14.95 10.17
N LEU A 85 -2.52 14.29 10.68
CA LEU A 85 -2.50 13.64 11.98
C LEU A 85 -1.28 14.17 12.74
N TYR A 86 -1.53 14.76 13.90
CA TYR A 86 -0.51 15.21 14.82
C TYR A 86 -0.65 14.48 16.15
N SER A 87 0.44 13.90 16.64
CA SER A 87 0.53 13.22 17.92
C SER A 87 1.78 13.67 18.66
N THR A 88 1.62 13.91 19.96
CA THR A 88 2.73 14.23 20.87
C THR A 88 3.45 12.99 21.39
N ASP A 89 3.06 11.79 20.95
CA ASP A 89 3.72 10.54 21.33
C ASP A 89 5.07 10.43 20.60
N HIS A 90 6.11 10.99 21.22
CA HIS A 90 7.49 10.94 20.73
C HIS A 90 8.24 9.79 21.40
N GLN A 91 8.07 8.59 20.89
CA GLN A 91 8.95 7.46 21.21
C GLN A 91 10.10 7.46 20.19
N ASN A 92 11.32 7.81 20.62
CA ASN A 92 12.52 7.86 19.76
C ASN A 92 12.86 6.52 19.08
N PHE A 93 12.20 5.43 19.48
CA PHE A 93 12.42 4.06 19.00
C PHE A 93 11.23 3.52 18.17
N ARG A 94 10.30 4.37 17.72
CA ARG A 94 9.16 4.01 16.85
C ARG A 94 9.01 5.00 15.69
N GLN A 95 8.35 4.56 14.63
CA GLN A 95 7.98 5.46 13.52
C GLN A 95 7.08 6.59 14.00
N SER A 96 7.30 7.80 13.49
CA SER A 96 6.45 8.94 13.83
C SER A 96 5.02 8.69 13.35
N LEU A 97 4.06 8.93 14.25
CA LEU A 97 2.64 8.90 13.93
C LEU A 97 2.17 10.15 13.17
N ASN A 98 3.02 11.19 13.08
CA ASN A 98 2.68 12.43 12.42
C ASN A 98 2.59 12.22 10.91
N ARG A 99 1.43 12.55 10.35
CA ARG A 99 1.15 12.43 8.92
C ARG A 99 0.60 13.73 8.37
N ILE A 100 1.10 14.15 7.21
CA ILE A 100 0.58 15.29 6.48
C ILE A 100 0.57 14.95 5.00
N GLY A 101 -0.61 14.95 4.40
CA GLY A 101 -0.82 14.64 2.99
C GLY A 101 -1.78 15.63 2.36
N VAL A 102 -1.48 16.02 1.12
CA VAL A 102 -2.39 16.79 0.27
C VAL A 102 -2.52 16.06 -1.04
N GLU A 103 -3.76 15.82 -1.45
CA GLU A 103 -4.09 15.15 -2.70
C GLU A 103 -4.99 16.04 -3.55
N GLY A 104 -4.84 15.93 -4.86
CA GLY A 104 -5.56 16.70 -5.85
C GLY A 104 -5.90 15.82 -7.05
N GLY A 105 -7.08 16.01 -7.60
CA GLY A 105 -7.66 15.16 -8.62
C GLY A 105 -8.49 15.97 -9.60
N TRP A 106 -8.39 15.60 -10.85
CA TRP A 106 -9.22 16.04 -11.96
C TRP A 106 -9.56 14.80 -12.77
N HIS A 107 -10.54 14.88 -13.67
CA HIS A 107 -11.03 13.72 -14.42
C HIS A 107 -9.98 12.99 -15.28
N TRP A 108 -8.80 13.56 -15.53
CA TRP A 108 -7.68 12.92 -16.25
C TRP A 108 -6.36 12.95 -15.48
N MET A 109 -6.33 13.46 -14.24
CA MET A 109 -5.08 13.64 -13.49
C MET A 109 -5.32 13.45 -12.00
N GLN A 110 -4.42 12.78 -11.32
CA GLN A 110 -4.35 12.71 -9.86
C GLN A 110 -2.93 13.02 -9.44
N VAL A 111 -2.78 13.79 -8.39
CA VAL A 111 -1.49 14.17 -7.83
C VAL A 111 -1.59 14.15 -6.31
N GLY A 112 -0.50 13.84 -5.64
CA GLY A 112 -0.42 13.95 -4.19
C GLY A 112 0.98 14.25 -3.72
N ILE A 113 1.08 14.87 -2.56
CA ILE A 113 2.32 15.20 -1.87
C ILE A 113 2.17 15.00 -0.36
N GLY A 114 3.25 14.63 0.31
CA GLY A 114 3.28 14.29 1.73
C GLY A 114 3.05 12.80 1.95
N ASP A 115 2.30 12.42 2.99
CA ASP A 115 1.91 11.05 3.27
C ASP A 115 0.70 10.66 2.40
N THR A 116 0.97 9.93 1.34
CA THR A 116 0.01 9.59 0.27
C THR A 116 -0.07 8.08 0.04
N TYR A 117 -1.07 7.63 -0.72
CA TYR A 117 -1.30 6.21 -1.02
C TYR A 117 -1.46 6.00 -2.53
N PRO A 118 -0.38 6.00 -3.32
CA PRO A 118 -0.46 5.82 -4.76
C PRO A 118 -1.05 4.44 -5.12
N GLN A 119 -2.19 4.42 -5.81
CA GLN A 119 -2.85 3.17 -6.23
C GLN A 119 -2.52 2.85 -7.70
N PHE A 120 -1.34 2.28 -7.97
CA PHE A 120 -0.96 1.86 -9.32
C PHE A 120 -1.54 0.49 -9.70
N SER A 121 -1.38 -0.51 -8.84
CA SER A 121 -2.13 -1.78 -8.86
C SER A 121 -2.20 -2.36 -7.45
N GLU A 122 -3.12 -3.30 -7.21
CA GLU A 122 -3.31 -3.93 -5.91
C GLU A 122 -2.08 -4.76 -5.50
N LEU A 123 -1.47 -5.49 -6.43
CA LEU A 123 -0.31 -6.36 -6.14
C LEU A 123 1.04 -5.63 -6.05
N SER A 124 1.17 -4.40 -6.52
CA SER A 124 2.43 -3.66 -6.56
C SER A 124 2.56 -2.62 -5.44
N LEU A 125 1.62 -1.67 -5.42
CA LEU A 125 1.61 -0.52 -4.51
C LEU A 125 0.38 -0.46 -3.60
N GLY A 126 -0.52 -1.45 -3.71
CA GLY A 126 -1.70 -1.56 -2.89
C GLY A 126 -1.35 -1.46 -1.41
N GLY A 127 -1.93 -0.46 -0.73
CA GLY A 127 -1.77 -0.26 0.71
C GLY A 127 -0.41 0.25 1.20
N VAL A 128 0.55 0.57 0.32
CA VAL A 128 1.84 1.14 0.75
C VAL A 128 1.70 2.64 0.98
N THR A 129 2.01 3.09 2.20
CA THR A 129 2.15 4.52 2.52
C THR A 129 3.42 5.07 1.89
N LEU A 130 3.30 6.11 1.08
CA LEU A 130 4.43 6.80 0.49
C LEU A 130 4.51 8.22 1.05
N ARG A 131 5.57 8.52 1.81
CA ARG A 131 5.91 9.88 2.19
C ARG A 131 6.74 10.51 1.07
N GLY A 132 6.09 11.24 0.17
CA GLY A 132 6.73 11.81 -0.99
C GLY A 132 5.74 12.48 -1.91
N ALA A 133 5.83 12.20 -3.20
CA ALA A 133 4.90 12.71 -4.19
C ALA A 133 4.56 11.66 -5.23
N TYR A 134 3.37 11.76 -5.79
CA TYR A 134 2.96 10.97 -6.94
C TYR A 134 2.12 11.79 -7.91
N ALA A 135 2.13 11.36 -9.16
CA ALA A 135 1.26 11.85 -10.21
C ALA A 135 0.77 10.69 -11.06
N LEU A 136 -0.50 10.71 -11.45
CA LEU A 136 -1.14 9.74 -12.33
C LEU A 136 -1.96 10.50 -13.36
N LEU A 137 -1.57 10.38 -14.62
CA LEU A 137 -2.20 10.99 -15.77
C LEU A 137 -2.92 9.92 -16.58
N GLN A 138 -4.17 10.21 -16.93
CA GLN A 138 -5.05 9.33 -17.69
C GLN A 138 -5.71 10.05 -18.88
N PRO A 139 -4.92 10.61 -19.82
CA PRO A 139 -5.49 11.29 -20.97
C PRO A 139 -6.06 10.28 -21.97
N ARG A 140 -7.38 10.33 -22.22
CA ARG A 140 -8.07 9.69 -23.36
C ARG A 140 -7.67 8.22 -23.62
N GLY A 141 -7.59 7.40 -22.58
CA GLY A 141 -7.29 5.98 -22.74
C GLY A 141 -5.85 5.58 -22.43
N PHE A 142 -4.93 6.54 -22.24
CA PHE A 142 -3.58 6.26 -21.75
C PHE A 142 -3.54 6.28 -20.23
N ARG A 143 -2.59 5.58 -19.63
CA ARG A 143 -2.27 5.61 -18.21
C ARG A 143 -0.77 5.79 -18.05
N LEU A 144 -0.38 6.88 -17.40
CA LEU A 144 1.00 7.25 -17.11
C LEU A 144 1.06 7.66 -15.65
N GLY A 145 1.94 7.06 -14.86
CA GLY A 145 2.08 7.46 -13.47
C GLY A 145 3.48 7.33 -12.97
N PHE A 146 3.79 8.14 -11.98
CA PHE A 146 5.09 8.19 -11.32
C PHE A 146 4.88 8.47 -9.85
N ALA A 147 5.60 7.77 -8.99
CA ALA A 147 5.57 7.94 -7.54
C ALA A 147 6.99 7.81 -7.00
N THR A 148 7.36 8.70 -6.09
CA THR A 148 8.67 8.68 -5.44
C THR A 148 8.56 9.18 -4.00
N GLY A 149 9.32 8.58 -3.10
CA GLY A 149 9.31 8.98 -1.70
C GLY A 149 9.85 7.91 -0.77
N THR A 150 9.66 8.12 0.51
CA THR A 150 10.10 7.21 1.56
C THR A 150 8.90 6.39 2.06
N THR A 151 9.03 5.07 2.06
CA THR A 151 7.99 4.16 2.59
C THR A 151 8.29 3.70 4.01
N GLN A 152 9.56 3.81 4.42
CA GLN A 152 10.02 3.37 5.73
C GLN A 152 10.97 4.43 6.30
N GLN A 153 10.71 4.90 7.52
CA GLN A 153 11.61 5.82 8.22
C GLN A 153 12.76 5.07 8.88
N ALA A 154 13.88 5.77 9.03
CA ALA A 154 15.02 5.31 9.81
C ALA A 154 14.69 5.28 11.31
N VAL A 155 15.00 4.18 11.98
CA VAL A 155 14.93 4.05 13.44
C VAL A 155 16.24 3.42 13.90
N GLU A 156 16.96 4.12 14.76
CA GLU A 156 18.22 3.62 15.31
C GLU A 156 17.97 2.37 16.17
N GLY A 157 18.83 1.37 15.99
CA GLY A 157 18.92 0.22 16.90
C GLY A 157 19.63 0.60 18.20
N GLN A 158 19.60 -0.30 19.17
CA GLN A 158 20.28 -0.08 20.45
C GLN A 158 21.81 -0.24 20.31
N GLN A 159 22.57 0.65 20.98
CA GLN A 159 24.02 0.55 21.07
C GLN A 159 24.42 -0.30 22.29
N GLY A 160 25.02 -1.46 22.06
CA GLY A 160 25.61 -2.32 23.10
C GLY A 160 24.64 -3.36 23.71
N SER A 161 25.16 -4.20 24.61
CA SER A 161 24.45 -5.28 25.33
C SER A 161 23.40 -4.77 26.34
N GLY A 162 22.80 -3.62 26.08
CA GLY A 162 21.67 -3.10 26.83
C GLY A 162 20.44 -3.90 26.48
N VAL A 163 20.07 -4.80 27.38
CA VAL A 163 18.81 -5.53 27.33
C VAL A 163 17.69 -4.50 27.45
N SER A 164 16.79 -4.42 26.45
CA SER A 164 15.56 -3.62 26.58
C SER A 164 14.84 -4.02 27.88
N ALA A 165 13.96 -3.17 28.43
CA ALA A 165 13.18 -3.51 29.64
C ALA A 165 12.39 -4.84 29.54
N ASP A 166 12.29 -5.42 28.34
CA ASP A 166 11.60 -6.66 27.99
C ASP A 166 12.54 -7.80 27.52
N GLY A 167 13.86 -7.70 27.68
CA GLY A 167 14.78 -8.81 27.32
C GLY A 167 15.28 -8.84 25.88
N LEU A 168 14.69 -8.05 24.98
CA LEU A 168 14.91 -8.16 23.53
C LEU A 168 15.93 -7.13 23.00
N LEU A 169 16.81 -7.55 22.09
CA LEU A 169 17.65 -6.65 21.30
C LEU A 169 16.76 -5.98 20.26
N GLN A 170 16.67 -4.65 20.29
CA GLN A 170 15.93 -3.90 19.28
C GLN A 170 16.81 -3.67 18.06
N GLU A 171 16.45 -4.30 16.94
CA GLU A 171 17.11 -4.12 15.65
C GLU A 171 16.83 -2.73 15.08
N GLY A 172 17.82 -2.17 14.37
CA GLY A 172 17.64 -0.93 13.65
C GLY A 172 16.72 -1.10 12.45
N GLN A 173 16.23 0.00 11.91
CA GLN A 173 15.38 0.04 10.74
C GLN A 173 15.94 1.08 9.78
N PHE A 174 16.34 0.66 8.58
CA PHE A 174 16.85 1.59 7.57
C PHE A 174 15.71 2.40 6.94
N ARG A 175 16.04 3.62 6.50
CA ARG A 175 15.16 4.39 5.62
C ARG A 175 15.03 3.67 4.28
N ARG A 176 13.80 3.42 3.83
CA ARG A 176 13.51 2.83 2.51
C ARG A 176 12.91 3.87 1.59
N ASP A 177 13.60 4.13 0.50
CA ASP A 177 13.10 4.96 -0.58
C ASP A 177 12.51 4.08 -1.67
N LEU A 178 11.41 4.54 -2.25
CA LEU A 178 10.64 3.88 -3.29
C LEU A 178 10.53 4.79 -4.49
N LEU A 179 10.72 4.19 -5.66
CA LEU A 179 10.44 4.74 -6.97
C LEU A 179 9.47 3.80 -7.68
N ALA A 180 8.39 4.32 -8.23
CA ALA A 180 7.49 3.53 -9.05
C ALA A 180 7.00 4.31 -10.26
N ALA A 181 6.75 3.57 -11.33
CA ALA A 181 6.18 4.10 -12.56
C ALA A 181 5.13 3.14 -13.10
N THR A 182 4.12 3.70 -13.76
CA THR A 182 3.12 2.91 -14.49
C THR A 182 2.94 3.48 -15.89
N LEU A 183 2.77 2.58 -16.86
CA LEU A 183 2.56 2.92 -18.26
C LEU A 183 1.61 1.89 -18.88
N GLY A 184 0.63 2.38 -19.63
CA GLY A 184 -0.17 1.55 -20.50
C GLY A 184 -1.44 2.22 -20.97
N LEU A 185 -2.45 1.40 -21.23
CA LEU A 185 -3.75 1.80 -21.75
C LEU A 185 -4.84 1.42 -20.76
N GLN A 186 -5.80 2.31 -20.58
CA GLN A 186 -6.96 2.11 -19.73
C GLN A 186 -8.13 2.94 -20.23
N ASP A 187 -9.25 2.28 -20.48
CA ASP A 187 -10.55 2.91 -20.66
C ASP A 187 -11.61 2.19 -19.80
N LYS A 188 -12.88 2.54 -19.97
CA LYS A 188 -14.02 1.93 -19.25
C LYS A 188 -14.17 0.43 -19.53
N VAL A 189 -13.75 -0.02 -20.71
CA VAL A 189 -13.92 -1.40 -21.19
C VAL A 189 -12.68 -2.24 -20.97
N PHE A 190 -11.48 -1.68 -21.02
CA PHE A 190 -10.26 -2.47 -20.92
C PHE A 190 -9.17 -1.76 -20.12
N LYS A 191 -8.32 -2.56 -19.48
CA LYS A 191 -7.08 -2.13 -18.83
C LYS A 191 -5.96 -3.01 -19.35
N LEU A 192 -4.85 -2.41 -19.77
CA LEU A 192 -3.61 -3.10 -20.11
C LEU A 192 -2.45 -2.18 -19.77
N TYR A 193 -1.81 -2.40 -18.63
CA TYR A 193 -0.68 -1.58 -18.22
C TYR A 193 0.34 -2.37 -17.40
N LEU A 194 1.55 -1.82 -17.35
CA LEU A 194 2.65 -2.30 -16.54
C LEU A 194 2.90 -1.32 -15.39
N VAL A 195 3.35 -1.87 -14.27
CA VAL A 195 3.84 -1.11 -13.11
C VAL A 195 5.23 -1.63 -12.79
N GLY A 196 6.22 -0.74 -12.73
CA GLY A 196 7.55 -1.03 -12.23
C GLY A 196 7.76 -0.34 -10.90
N LEU A 197 8.36 -1.04 -9.95
CA LEU A 197 8.65 -0.53 -8.62
C LEU A 197 10.07 -0.92 -8.22
N SER A 198 10.84 0.04 -7.73
CA SER A 198 12.14 -0.16 -7.10
C SER A 198 12.09 0.43 -5.71
N ALA A 199 12.41 -0.36 -4.70
CA ALA A 199 12.56 0.08 -3.32
C ALA A 199 13.95 -0.27 -2.80
N LYS A 200 14.62 0.65 -2.12
CA LYS A 200 15.99 0.44 -1.65
C LYS A 200 16.19 1.07 -0.27
N ASP A 201 16.84 0.32 0.61
CA ASP A 201 17.28 0.82 1.90
C ASP A 201 18.54 1.69 1.77
N ASP A 202 18.53 2.82 2.48
CA ASP A 202 19.67 3.71 2.62
C ASP A 202 20.57 3.20 3.75
N THR A 203 21.72 2.65 3.38
CA THR A 203 22.71 2.08 4.30
C THR A 203 23.30 3.09 5.29
N LEU A 204 23.17 4.39 5.02
CA LEU A 204 23.72 5.47 5.86
C LEU A 204 22.66 6.10 6.77
N SER A 205 21.42 5.61 6.72
CA SER A 205 20.29 6.22 7.42
C SER A 205 20.26 5.97 8.93
N ILE A 206 21.01 4.97 9.40
CA ILE A 206 21.19 4.64 10.82
C ILE A 206 22.65 4.32 11.09
N ARG A 207 23.10 4.55 12.32
CA ARG A 207 24.46 4.24 12.77
C ARG A 207 24.53 2.91 13.51
N HIS A 208 23.47 2.55 14.21
CA HIS A 208 23.38 1.35 15.02
C HIS A 208 22.32 0.42 14.42
N PHE A 209 22.76 -0.59 13.67
CA PHE A 209 21.87 -1.48 12.93
C PHE A 209 21.51 -2.77 13.68
N GLY A 210 22.32 -3.20 14.66
CA GLY A 210 22.12 -4.48 15.34
C GLY A 210 22.24 -5.64 14.34
N ALA A 211 21.21 -6.49 14.24
CA ALA A 211 21.14 -7.56 13.23
C ALA A 211 20.44 -7.13 11.92
N ALA A 212 19.96 -5.88 11.83
CA ALA A 212 19.25 -5.40 10.67
C ALA A 212 20.14 -5.35 9.43
N LYS A 213 19.59 -5.80 8.29
CA LYS A 213 20.27 -5.80 7.00
C LYS A 213 19.52 -4.90 6.02
N PRO A 214 20.21 -3.99 5.33
CA PRO A 214 19.59 -3.16 4.31
C PRO A 214 19.26 -4.01 3.09
N MET A 215 18.09 -3.81 2.51
CA MET A 215 17.55 -4.61 1.39
C MET A 215 17.23 -3.74 0.17
N SER A 216 17.08 -4.38 -0.98
CA SER A 216 16.49 -3.75 -2.17
C SER A 216 15.51 -4.69 -2.86
N ASN A 217 14.40 -4.16 -3.34
CA ASN A 217 13.39 -4.89 -4.08
C ASN A 217 13.16 -4.21 -5.43
N LEU A 218 13.09 -5.00 -6.49
CA LEU A 218 12.57 -4.58 -7.79
C LEU A 218 11.37 -5.47 -8.11
N SER A 219 10.23 -4.88 -8.44
CA SER A 219 9.06 -5.62 -8.89
C SER A 219 8.49 -5.05 -10.17
N MET A 220 7.86 -5.94 -10.94
CA MET A 220 7.14 -5.60 -12.15
C MET A 220 5.81 -6.33 -12.17
N THR A 221 4.73 -5.56 -12.34
CA THR A 221 3.36 -6.06 -12.33
C THR A 221 2.69 -5.75 -13.66
N GLY A 222 2.13 -6.76 -14.30
CA GLY A 222 1.24 -6.62 -15.44
C GLY A 222 -0.21 -6.70 -15.02
N VAL A 223 -1.03 -5.77 -15.52
CA VAL A 223 -2.46 -5.71 -15.25
C VAL A 223 -3.23 -5.81 -16.54
N LEU A 224 -4.21 -6.71 -16.57
CA LEU A 224 -5.16 -6.93 -17.66
C LEU A 224 -6.57 -6.91 -17.08
N ALA A 225 -7.45 -6.09 -17.65
CA ALA A 225 -8.87 -6.19 -17.37
C ALA A 225 -9.68 -6.00 -18.65
N LEU A 226 -10.80 -6.71 -18.74
CA LEU A 226 -11.78 -6.60 -19.81
C LEU A 226 -13.17 -6.62 -19.17
N ASN A 227 -13.85 -5.49 -19.26
CA ASN A 227 -15.19 -5.28 -18.73
C ASN A 227 -16.17 -5.13 -19.89
N THR A 228 -16.87 -6.20 -20.22
CA THR A 228 -17.94 -6.20 -21.22
C THR A 228 -19.31 -6.27 -20.54
N LYS A 229 -20.39 -6.10 -21.30
CA LYS A 229 -21.75 -6.27 -20.78
C LYS A 229 -22.08 -7.70 -20.34
N PHE A 230 -21.29 -8.70 -20.75
CA PHE A 230 -21.59 -10.12 -20.52
C PHE A 230 -20.68 -10.76 -19.48
N PHE A 231 -19.44 -10.28 -19.37
CA PHE A 231 -18.46 -10.77 -18.41
C PHE A 231 -17.45 -9.70 -18.07
N MET A 232 -16.92 -9.80 -16.87
CA MET A 232 -15.81 -9.01 -16.35
C MET A 232 -14.66 -9.97 -16.05
N LEU A 233 -13.51 -9.71 -16.65
CA LEU A 233 -12.26 -10.41 -16.39
C LEU A 233 -11.24 -9.40 -15.89
N GLU A 234 -10.59 -9.68 -14.77
CA GLU A 234 -9.49 -8.88 -14.24
C GLU A 234 -8.40 -9.83 -13.75
N GLY A 235 -7.16 -9.51 -14.08
CA GLY A 235 -6.00 -10.31 -13.73
C GLY A 235 -4.77 -9.44 -13.56
N GLU A 236 -4.03 -9.69 -12.49
CA GLU A 236 -2.74 -9.08 -12.21
C GLU A 236 -1.69 -10.19 -12.04
N ALA A 237 -0.49 -9.98 -12.57
CA ALA A 237 0.64 -10.89 -12.39
C ALA A 237 1.88 -10.08 -12.03
N THR A 238 2.58 -10.48 -10.96
CA THR A 238 3.74 -9.76 -10.43
C THR A 238 4.95 -10.67 -10.38
N GLY A 239 6.07 -10.20 -10.92
CA GLY A 239 7.40 -10.76 -10.67
C GLY A 239 8.22 -9.80 -9.81
N SER A 240 9.02 -10.33 -8.89
CA SER A 240 9.90 -9.52 -8.05
C SER A 240 11.26 -10.16 -7.85
N ALA A 241 12.26 -9.32 -7.64
CA ALA A 241 13.62 -9.68 -7.30
C ALA A 241 14.00 -8.94 -6.00
N LEU A 242 14.36 -9.70 -4.98
CA LEU A 242 14.75 -9.19 -3.67
C LEU A 242 16.24 -9.46 -3.44
N ASN A 243 16.98 -8.41 -3.11
CA ASN A 243 18.27 -8.53 -2.45
C ASN A 243 18.05 -8.31 -0.95
N SER A 244 18.25 -9.36 -0.16
CA SER A 244 18.03 -9.37 1.29
C SER A 244 19.20 -8.79 2.09
N ASP A 245 20.34 -8.50 1.46
CA ASP A 245 21.50 -7.93 2.14
C ASP A 245 22.38 -7.13 1.17
N LEU A 246 22.24 -5.81 1.20
CA LEU A 246 23.08 -4.90 0.41
C LEU A 246 24.52 -4.82 0.92
N PHE A 247 24.82 -5.37 2.11
CA PHE A 247 26.19 -5.49 2.60
C PHE A 247 26.87 -6.78 2.12
N ALA A 248 26.12 -7.77 1.63
CA ALA A 248 26.69 -9.03 1.18
C ALA A 248 27.60 -8.85 -0.04
N ALA A 249 28.71 -9.59 -0.06
CA ALA A 249 29.60 -9.63 -1.21
C ALA A 249 28.85 -10.15 -2.45
N LYS A 250 29.10 -9.53 -3.61
CA LYS A 250 28.49 -9.94 -4.87
C LYS A 250 29.01 -11.33 -5.22
N ILE A 251 28.13 -12.32 -5.23
CA ILE A 251 28.48 -13.69 -5.63
C ILE A 251 28.78 -13.68 -7.13
N ASN A 252 30.01 -14.09 -7.49
CA ASN A 252 30.36 -14.33 -8.88
C ASN A 252 29.80 -15.70 -9.30
N THR A 253 28.87 -15.70 -10.25
CA THR A 253 28.16 -16.92 -10.68
C THR A 253 29.11 -17.95 -11.30
N ASP A 254 30.22 -17.49 -11.87
CA ASP A 254 31.27 -18.34 -12.45
C ASP A 254 32.02 -19.15 -11.38
N GLU A 255 32.11 -18.63 -10.16
CA GLU A 255 32.79 -19.28 -9.03
C GLU A 255 31.91 -20.36 -8.39
N VAL A 256 30.59 -20.15 -8.36
CA VAL A 256 29.61 -21.10 -7.81
C VAL A 256 29.43 -22.33 -8.71
N LEU A 257 29.45 -22.13 -10.04
CA LEU A 257 29.39 -23.23 -11.01
C LEU A 257 30.62 -24.14 -10.88
N ASN A 258 31.81 -23.56 -10.71
CA ASN A 258 33.04 -24.32 -10.51
C ASN A 258 33.10 -25.03 -9.14
N ALA A 259 32.49 -24.48 -8.09
CA ALA A 259 32.43 -25.11 -6.76
C ALA A 259 31.47 -26.32 -6.70
N THR A 260 30.52 -26.41 -7.64
CA THR A 260 29.57 -27.53 -7.72
C THR A 260 30.16 -28.71 -8.51
N GLU A 261 31.13 -28.47 -9.41
CA GLU A 261 31.81 -29.52 -10.19
C GLU A 261 32.93 -30.25 -9.42
N ASN A 262 33.44 -29.70 -8.31
CA ASN A 262 34.40 -30.38 -7.44
C ASN A 262 33.81 -30.56 -6.03
N PRO A 263 33.07 -31.65 -5.76
CA PRO A 263 32.72 -31.97 -4.39
C PRO A 263 33.99 -32.17 -3.58
N ILE A 264 33.99 -31.59 -2.38
CA ILE A 264 35.06 -31.64 -1.36
C ILE A 264 35.61 -33.08 -1.31
N PRO A 265 36.94 -33.30 -1.41
CA PRO A 265 37.48 -34.64 -1.23
C PRO A 265 37.08 -35.14 0.16
N GLU A 266 36.43 -36.30 0.16
CA GLU A 266 36.06 -37.06 1.35
C GLU A 266 37.27 -37.12 2.29
N VAL A 267 37.10 -36.56 3.49
CA VAL A 267 38.12 -36.62 4.54
C VAL A 267 38.22 -38.08 5.00
N LEU A 268 39.09 -38.83 4.34
CA LEU A 268 39.59 -40.12 4.81
C LEU A 268 40.89 -39.86 5.60
N ASP A 269 40.81 -39.94 6.93
CA ASP A 269 41.45 -41.01 7.72
C ASP A 269 41.58 -40.62 9.22
N PRO A 270 40.91 -41.32 10.15
CA PRO A 270 41.16 -41.21 11.58
C PRO A 270 42.34 -42.10 11.99
N ALA A 271 43.57 -41.77 11.54
CA ALA A 271 44.76 -42.50 11.98
C ALA A 271 46.03 -41.64 11.92
N VAL A 272 46.16 -40.68 12.82
CA VAL A 272 47.47 -40.22 13.28
C VAL A 272 47.50 -40.30 14.80
N ARG A 273 48.31 -41.24 15.28
CA ARG A 273 48.65 -41.49 16.69
C ARG A 273 49.40 -40.32 17.31
#